data_AF-A0A1A8RQ06-F1
#
_entry.id   AF-A0A1A8RQ06-F1
#
_cell.length_a   1.000
_cell.length_b   1.000
_cell.length_c   1.000
_cell.angle_alpha   90.00
_cell.angle_beta   90.00
_cell.angle_gamma   90.00
#
_symmetry.space_group_name_H-M   'P 1'
#
loop_
_entity.id
_entity.type
_entity.pdbx_description
1 polymer ?
#
loop_
_entity_poly.entity_id
_entity_poly.type
_entity_poly.pdbx_seq_one_letter_code
_entity_poly.pdbx_strand_id
1 'polypeptide(L)'
;MDAQLMFPTLDQPECTNGHTSISVQRFNSPEEDYSRTEEEVADNQITVSESFYLNMSNCMVNSKDFRVVTQITLQKSISRYLIIILAVVAALLVIFIILLV
;
A
#
# COMPACT_ATOMS: atom_id res chain seq x y z
N MET A 1 -7.72 5.06 -7.71
CA MET A 1 -7.17 3.69 -7.80
C MET A 1 -6.12 3.63 -6.72
N ASP A 2 -6.12 2.54 -5.96
CA ASP A 2 -5.22 2.40 -4.83
C ASP A 2 -4.21 1.32 -5.18
N ALA A 3 -2.96 1.55 -4.83
CA ALA A 3 -1.90 0.58 -4.97
C ALA A 3 -1.61 -0.05 -3.61
N GLN A 4 -1.67 -1.37 -3.55
CA GLN A 4 -1.22 -2.12 -2.39
C GLN A 4 0.21 -2.56 -2.63
N LEU A 5 1.13 -2.07 -1.81
CA LEU A 5 2.54 -2.42 -1.85
C LEU A 5 2.80 -3.43 -0.74
N MET A 6 3.36 -4.57 -1.08
CA MET A 6 3.81 -5.58 -0.13
C MET A 6 5.32 -5.74 -0.22
N PHE A 7 5.95 -6.02 0.91
CA PHE A 7 7.39 -6.26 1.00
C PHE A 7 7.66 -7.69 1.50
N PRO A 8 7.41 -8.74 0.69
CA PRO A 8 7.65 -10.13 1.11
C PRO A 8 9.09 -10.43 1.52
N THR A 9 10.03 -9.62 1.02
CA THR A 9 11.44 -9.68 1.44
C THR A 9 11.95 -8.27 1.52
N LEU A 10 12.33 -7.85 2.72
CA LEU A 10 12.99 -6.58 2.98
C LEU A 10 14.04 -6.87 4.04
N ASP A 11 15.27 -7.05 3.59
CA ASP A 11 16.37 -7.26 4.51
C ASP A 11 16.59 -5.96 5.32
N GLN A 12 16.89 -6.08 6.61
CA GLN A 12 17.36 -4.96 7.44
C GLN A 12 18.89 -5.08 7.53
N PRO A 13 19.63 -4.40 6.65
CA PRO A 13 21.08 -4.47 6.67
C PRO A 13 21.64 -3.74 7.89
N GLU A 14 22.70 -4.30 8.49
CA GLU A 14 23.51 -3.55 9.45
C GLU A 14 24.43 -2.58 8.70
N CYS A 15 24.07 -1.31 8.73
CA CYS A 15 24.82 -0.22 8.11
C CYS A 15 25.89 0.33 9.07
N THR A 16 27.16 0.37 8.64
CA THR A 16 28.27 0.88 9.48
C THR A 16 28.44 2.38 9.36
N ASN A 17 28.20 2.92 8.17
CA ASN A 17 28.31 4.34 7.84
C ASN A 17 27.15 4.73 6.91
N GLY A 18 26.42 5.77 7.28
CA GLY A 18 25.20 6.18 6.59
C GLY A 18 24.00 5.32 6.98
N HIS A 19 22.87 5.57 6.33
CA HIS A 19 21.61 4.87 6.57
C HIS A 19 21.07 4.33 5.26
N THR A 20 20.30 3.26 5.33
CA THR A 20 19.45 2.82 4.23
C THR A 20 18.01 3.11 4.59
N SER A 21 17.18 3.35 3.60
CA SER A 21 15.78 3.65 3.83
C SER A 21 14.92 3.22 2.67
N ILE A 22 13.66 2.97 3.00
CA ILE A 22 12.58 2.82 2.05
C ILE A 22 11.52 3.87 2.37
N SER A 23 11.12 4.64 1.37
CA SER A 23 10.07 5.63 1.53
C SER A 23 9.09 5.65 0.37
N VAL A 24 7.86 6.05 0.67
CA VAL A 24 6.80 6.23 -0.32
C VAL A 24 6.20 7.61 -0.19
N GLN A 25 6.13 8.29 -1.32
CA GLN A 25 5.66 9.66 -1.43
C GLN A 25 4.70 9.78 -2.61
N ARG A 26 3.48 10.26 -2.37
CA ARG A 26 2.54 10.58 -3.44
C ARG A 26 3.07 11.65 -4.38
N PHE A 27 2.74 11.50 -5.66
CA PHE A 27 3.04 12.47 -6.70
C PHE A 27 2.38 13.81 -6.36
N ASN A 28 3.18 14.89 -6.33
CA ASN A 28 2.80 16.23 -5.85
C ASN A 28 2.51 16.37 -4.35
N SER A 29 2.79 15.36 -3.52
CA SER A 29 2.79 15.53 -2.06
C SER A 29 4.17 15.99 -1.59
N PRO A 30 4.29 17.06 -0.78
CA PRO A 30 5.57 17.41 -0.16
C PRO A 30 5.96 16.44 0.98
N GLU A 31 4.99 15.70 1.53
CA GLU A 31 5.18 14.78 2.65
C GLU A 31 5.25 13.32 2.19
N GLU A 32 6.11 12.54 2.87
CA GLU A 32 6.19 11.08 2.71
C GLU A 32 5.03 10.42 3.46
N ASP A 33 4.32 9.52 2.78
CA ASP A 33 3.24 8.73 3.38
C ASP A 33 3.78 7.54 4.19
N TYR A 34 5.01 7.11 3.89
CA TYR A 34 5.71 6.04 4.58
C TYR A 34 7.22 6.25 4.48
N SER A 35 7.95 6.03 5.57
CA SER A 35 9.41 6.13 5.61
C SER A 35 9.95 5.27 6.74
N ARG A 36 10.90 4.37 6.43
CA ARG A 36 11.56 3.51 7.41
C ARG A 36 13.05 3.38 7.12
N THR A 37 13.86 3.42 8.16
CA THR A 37 15.30 3.12 8.09
C THR A 37 15.61 1.67 8.51
N GLU A 38 16.87 1.26 8.42
CA GLU A 38 17.32 -0.08 8.84
C GLU A 38 17.08 -0.40 10.32
N GLU A 39 16.99 0.62 11.18
CA GLU A 39 16.78 0.46 12.62
C GLU A 39 15.30 0.23 12.97
N GLU A 40 14.40 0.58 12.04
CA GLU A 40 12.97 0.54 12.26
C GLU A 40 12.34 -0.71 11.64
N VAL A 41 11.39 -1.31 12.37
CA VAL A 41 10.58 -2.40 11.82
C VAL A 41 9.70 -1.86 10.69
N ALA A 42 9.95 -2.37 9.49
CA ALA A 42 9.17 -2.02 8.32
C ALA A 42 7.81 -2.74 8.34
N ASP A 43 6.77 -2.03 7.89
CA ASP A 43 5.46 -2.63 7.69
C ASP A 43 5.53 -3.60 6.51
N ASN A 44 4.94 -4.79 6.65
CA ASN A 44 4.93 -5.79 5.57
C ASN A 44 4.08 -5.36 4.37
N GLN A 45 3.17 -4.40 4.57
CA GLN A 45 2.23 -3.93 3.57
C GLN A 45 1.77 -2.50 3.85
N ILE A 46 1.68 -1.69 2.80
CA ILE A 46 1.08 -0.35 2.83
C ILE A 46 0.11 -0.18 1.66
N THR A 47 -0.84 0.75 1.80
CA THR A 47 -1.76 1.13 0.72
C THR A 47 -1.58 2.61 0.41
N VAL A 48 -1.42 2.92 -0.86
CA VAL A 48 -1.13 4.28 -1.33
C VAL A 48 -2.17 4.63 -2.39
N SER A 49 -2.81 5.77 -2.21
CA SER A 49 -3.71 6.34 -3.21
C SER A 49 -2.92 7.12 -4.24
N GLU A 50 -3.39 7.13 -5.49
CA GLU A 50 -2.82 7.95 -6.58
C GLU A 50 -1.43 7.48 -7.05
N SER A 51 -0.81 8.25 -7.94
CA SER A 51 0.56 8.01 -8.38
C SER A 51 1.54 8.29 -7.25
N PHE A 52 2.61 7.51 -7.13
CA PHE A 52 3.59 7.65 -6.05
C PHE A 52 5.00 7.32 -6.53
N TYR A 53 5.98 7.80 -5.78
CA TYR A 53 7.37 7.41 -5.85
C TYR A 53 7.64 6.36 -4.76
N LEU A 54 8.32 5.28 -5.14
CA LEU A 54 8.91 4.33 -4.21
C LEU A 54 10.41 4.57 -4.23
N ASN A 55 10.92 5.24 -3.20
CA ASN A 55 12.33 5.55 -3.05
C ASN A 55 12.99 4.50 -2.17
N MET A 56 14.16 4.05 -2.60
CA MET A 56 14.99 3.13 -1.82
C MET A 56 16.44 3.62 -1.90
N SER A 57 17.08 3.71 -0.76
CA SER A 57 18.52 3.89 -0.67
C SER A 57 19.19 2.57 -0.30
N ASN A 58 20.52 2.54 -0.35
CA ASN A 58 21.33 1.41 0.08
C ASN A 58 22.54 1.95 0.86
N CYS A 59 23.10 1.13 1.74
CA CYS A 59 24.30 1.45 2.51
C CYS A 59 25.42 0.44 2.22
N MET A 60 26.66 0.75 2.66
CA MET A 60 27.71 -0.26 2.68
C MET A 60 27.46 -1.25 3.83
N VAL A 61 27.12 -2.47 3.46
CA VAL A 61 26.83 -3.59 4.36
C VAL A 61 28.11 -4.29 4.82
N ASN A 62 28.22 -4.57 6.12
CA ASN A 62 29.35 -5.33 6.69
C ASN A 62 29.40 -6.78 6.20
N SER A 63 28.22 -7.39 6.00
CA SER A 63 28.11 -8.75 5.51
C SER A 63 26.76 -8.97 4.82
N LYS A 64 26.79 -9.70 3.69
CA LYS A 64 25.65 -10.05 2.82
C LYS A 64 25.11 -8.91 1.96
N ASP A 65 24.46 -9.29 0.85
CA ASP A 65 23.80 -8.37 -0.06
C ASP A 65 22.47 -7.88 0.52
N PHE A 66 22.15 -6.60 0.34
CA PHE A 66 20.82 -6.05 0.63
C PHE A 66 19.81 -6.51 -0.43
N ARG A 67 18.77 -7.24 -0.03
CA ARG A 67 17.71 -7.70 -0.94
C ARG A 67 16.35 -7.13 -0.57
N VAL A 68 15.66 -6.66 -1.61
CA VAL A 68 14.28 -6.20 -1.51
C VAL A 68 13.46 -6.85 -2.62
N VAL A 69 12.31 -7.40 -2.25
CA VAL A 69 11.26 -7.84 -3.16
C VAL A 69 10.01 -7.06 -2.82
N THR A 70 9.54 -6.26 -3.77
CA THR A 70 8.30 -5.48 -3.62
C THR A 70 7.27 -5.99 -4.62
N GLN A 71 6.09 -6.35 -4.11
CA GLN A 71 4.94 -6.70 -4.93
C GLN A 71 3.97 -5.52 -4.93
N ILE A 72 3.67 -4.96 -6.11
CA ILE A 72 2.75 -3.85 -6.28
C ILE A 72 1.48 -4.37 -6.95
N THR A 73 0.36 -4.29 -6.24
CA THR A 73 -0.95 -4.70 -6.76
C THR A 73 -1.85 -3.48 -6.92
N LEU A 74 -2.25 -3.18 -8.15
CA LEU A 74 -3.20 -2.11 -8.41
C LEU A 74 -4.63 -2.59 -8.13
N GLN A 75 -5.26 -2.03 -7.10
CA GLN A 75 -6.65 -2.30 -6.79
C GLN A 75 -7.56 -1.29 -7.49
N LYS A 76 -8.46 -1.81 -8.32
CA LYS A 76 -9.56 -1.02 -8.84
C LYS A 76 -10.47 -0.67 -7.67
N SER A 77 -10.56 0.63 -7.36
CA SER A 77 -11.48 1.12 -6.35
C SER A 77 -12.90 0.69 -6.74
N ILE A 78 -13.51 -0.19 -5.95
CA ILE A 78 -14.94 -0.47 -6.07
C ILE A 78 -15.65 0.83 -5.72
N SER A 79 -16.47 1.34 -6.64
CA SER A 79 -17.23 2.55 -6.39
C SER A 79 -18.15 2.31 -5.19
N ARG A 80 -17.92 3.01 -4.08
CA ARG A 80 -18.80 2.92 -2.89
C ARG A 80 -20.25 3.20 -3.27
N TYR A 81 -20.48 4.10 -4.24
CA TYR A 81 -21.81 4.38 -4.78
C TYR A 81 -22.45 3.16 -5.43
N LEU A 82 -21.68 2.34 -6.16
CA LEU A 82 -22.21 1.12 -6.78
C LEU A 82 -22.71 0.15 -5.71
N ILE A 83 -21.95 -0.04 -4.63
CA ILE A 83 -22.35 -0.90 -3.50
C ILE A 83 -23.64 -0.38 -2.86
N ILE A 84 -23.71 0.93 -2.60
CA ILE A 84 -24.90 1.56 -2.01
C ILE A 84 -26.12 1.39 -2.92
N ILE A 85 -25.98 1.65 -4.23
CA ILE A 85 -27.07 1.49 -5.19
C ILE A 85 -27.56 0.04 -5.23
N LEU A 86 -26.65 -0.94 -5.31
CA LEU A 86 -26.99 -2.36 -5.29
C LEU A 86 -27.75 -2.74 -4.02
N ALA A 87 -27.30 -2.29 -2.86
CA ALA A 87 -27.96 -2.56 -1.59
C ALA A 87 -29.37 -1.97 -1.54
N VAL A 88 -29.55 -0.72 -1.99
CA VAL A 88 -30.87 -0.07 -2.04
C VAL A 88 -31.81 -0.79 -3.01
N VAL A 89 -31.34 -1.13 -4.22
CA VAL A 89 -32.14 -1.87 -5.20
C VAL A 89 -32.58 -3.22 -4.65
N ALA A 90 -31.68 -3.96 -4.00
CA ALA A 90 -32.00 -5.23 -3.38
C ALA A 90 -33.09 -5.08 -2.29
N ALA A 91 -32.98 -4.06 -1.42
CA ALA A 91 -33.98 -3.80 -0.38
C ALA A 91 -35.35 -3.45 -0.98
N LEU A 92 -35.40 -2.63 -2.03
CA LEU A 92 -36.65 -2.28 -2.71
C LEU A 92 -37.31 -3.48 -3.38
N LEU A 93 -36.52 -4.37 -4.00
CA LEU A 93 -37.04 -5.60 -4.59
C LEU A 93 -37.65 -6.53 -3.54
N VAL A 94 -37.02 -6.67 -2.37
CA VAL A 94 -37.57 -7.46 -1.26
C VAL A 94 -38.90 -6.88 -0.77
N ILE A 95 -38.97 -5.56 -0.56
CA ILE A 95 -40.23 -4.88 -0.16
C ILE A 95 -41.30 -5.10 -1.22
N PHE A 96 -40.97 -4.97 -2.50
CA PHE A 96 -41.92 -5.17 -3.60
C PHE A 96 -42.46 -6.61 -3.63
N ILE A 97 -41.61 -7.61 -3.44
CA ILE A 97 -42.03 -9.02 -3.37
C ILE A 97 -42.98 -9.24 -2.19
N ILE A 98 -42.68 -8.68 -1.01
CA ILE A 98 -43.55 -8.78 0.17
C ILE A 98 -44.92 -8.14 -0.08
N LEU A 99 -44.98 -7.01 -0.80
CA LEU A 99 -46.24 -6.35 -1.12
C LEU A 99 -47.06 -7.08 -2.21
N LEU A 100 -46.42 -7.90 -3.04
CA LEU A 100 -47.06 -8.67 -4.10
C LEU A 100 -47.62 -10.02 -3.62
N VAL A 101 -47.15 -10.52 -2.47
CA VAL A 101 -47.62 -11.77 -1.82
C VAL A 101 -48.77 -11.46 -0.87
#